data_AF-A0A7S3THI4-F1
#
_entry.id   AF-A0A7S3THI4-F1
#
_cell.length_a   1.000
_cell.length_b   1.000
_cell.length_c   1.000
_cell.angle_alpha   90.00
_cell.angle_beta   90.00
_cell.angle_gamma   90.00
#
_symmetry.space_group_name_H-M   'P 1'
#
loop_
_entity.id
_entity.type
_entity.pdbx_description
1 polymer ?
#
loop_
_entity_poly.entity_id
_entity_poly.type
_entity_poly.pdbx_seq_one_letter_code
_entity_poly.pdbx_strand_id
1 'polypeptide(L)'
;MYSATKAFISRFATSLAVEARPQGVDVVAIHPSPVGQTNFLKGTARIQAAEAFYKMSTGPEALPPMIFSKLGRGLVLADLGPVAVVMRLLTKLIDDSLFAFGFAFFAPWMPDYREHASRAGLKGHL
;
A
#
# COMPACT_ATOMS: atom_id res chain seq x y z
N MET A 1 -10.64 5.72 0.73
CA MET A 1 -11.35 4.52 1.23
C MET A 1 -10.48 3.27 1.16
N TYR A 2 -9.95 2.89 -0.01
CA TYR A 2 -9.09 1.69 -0.13
C TYR A 2 -7.90 1.65 0.84
N SER A 3 -7.15 2.75 0.95
CA SER A 3 -6.00 2.86 1.88
C SER A 3 -6.40 2.67 3.35
N ALA A 4 -7.47 3.32 3.78
CA ALA A 4 -7.99 3.22 5.15
C ALA A 4 -8.36 1.77 5.51
N THR A 5 -9.03 1.04 4.60
CA THR A 5 -9.36 -0.38 4.81
C THR A 5 -8.10 -1.25 4.92
N LYS A 6 -7.05 -0.98 4.13
CA LYS A 6 -5.77 -1.70 4.23
C LYS A 6 -5.02 -1.42 5.53
N ALA A 7 -5.09 -0.18 6.03
CA ALA A 7 -4.55 0.19 7.34
C ALA A 7 -5.30 -0.54 8.46
N PHE A 8 -6.65 -0.57 8.40
CA PHE A 8 -7.48 -1.31 9.35
C PHE A 8 -7.11 -2.79 9.41
N ILE A 9 -6.98 -3.48 8.26
CA ILE A 9 -6.60 -4.90 8.21
C ILE A 9 -5.26 -5.14 8.93
N SER A 10 -4.30 -4.24 8.75
CA SER A 10 -2.99 -4.36 9.39
C SER A 10 -3.11 -4.26 10.93
N ARG A 11 -3.93 -3.33 11.42
CA ARG A 11 -4.17 -3.15 12.86
C ARG A 11 -5.00 -4.28 13.45
N PHE A 12 -5.98 -4.75 12.71
CA PHE A 12 -6.79 -5.90 13.07
C PHE A 12 -5.93 -7.17 13.22
N ALA A 13 -5.05 -7.43 12.26
CA ALA A 13 -4.11 -8.55 12.35
C ALA A 13 -3.19 -8.46 13.58
N THR A 14 -2.66 -7.26 13.89
CA THR A 14 -1.84 -7.08 15.11
C THR A 14 -2.62 -7.32 16.40
N SER A 15 -3.88 -6.91 16.47
CA SER A 15 -4.73 -7.17 17.63
C SER A 15 -5.00 -8.66 17.78
N LEU A 16 -5.44 -9.30 16.68
CA LEU A 16 -5.78 -10.71 16.66
C LEU A 16 -4.58 -11.61 16.98
N ALA A 17 -3.38 -11.25 16.50
CA ALA A 17 -2.17 -12.01 16.77
C ALA A 17 -1.83 -12.10 18.25
N VAL A 18 -2.07 -11.04 19.04
CA VAL A 18 -1.78 -11.05 20.48
C VAL A 18 -2.72 -12.01 21.23
N GLU A 19 -3.98 -12.06 20.83
CA GLU A 19 -4.99 -12.93 21.43
C GLU A 19 -4.84 -14.40 20.99
N ALA A 20 -4.47 -14.63 19.74
CA ALA A 20 -4.39 -15.95 19.12
C ALA A 20 -3.07 -16.68 19.46
N ARG A 21 -1.99 -15.95 19.74
CA ARG A 21 -0.65 -16.54 19.97
C ARG A 21 -0.59 -17.48 21.17
N PRO A 22 -1.21 -17.21 22.34
CA PRO A 22 -1.28 -18.18 23.44
C PRO A 22 -2.00 -19.49 23.07
N GLN A 23 -2.86 -19.47 22.06
CA GLN A 23 -3.59 -20.64 21.57
C GLN A 23 -2.80 -21.42 20.50
N GLY A 24 -1.55 -21.02 20.22
CA GLY A 24 -0.71 -21.64 19.20
C GLY A 24 -1.09 -21.27 17.77
N VAL A 25 -1.92 -20.23 17.58
CA VAL A 25 -2.34 -19.75 16.27
C VAL A 25 -1.43 -18.59 15.82
N ASP A 26 -0.83 -18.74 14.64
CA ASP A 26 -0.01 -17.69 14.01
C ASP A 26 -0.89 -16.82 13.10
N VAL A 27 -0.76 -15.51 13.24
CA VAL A 27 -1.51 -14.52 12.45
C VAL A 27 -0.50 -13.62 11.75
N VAL A 28 -0.58 -13.58 10.42
CA VAL A 28 0.27 -12.72 9.60
C VAL A 28 -0.56 -11.96 8.57
N ALA A 29 -0.31 -10.66 8.45
CA ALA A 29 -0.75 -9.82 7.35
C ALA A 29 0.43 -9.56 6.40
N ILE A 30 0.21 -9.89 5.13
CA ILE A 30 1.21 -9.73 4.08
C ILE A 30 0.98 -8.42 3.33
N HIS A 31 2.02 -7.61 3.20
CA HIS A 31 2.04 -6.38 2.40
C HIS A 31 2.95 -6.59 1.19
N PRO A 32 2.42 -7.11 0.07
CA PRO A 32 3.23 -7.25 -1.12
C PRO A 32 3.50 -5.89 -1.76
N SER A 33 4.70 -5.75 -2.33
CA SER A 33 4.96 -4.72 -3.34
C SER A 33 3.98 -4.89 -4.51
N PRO A 34 3.75 -3.85 -5.33
CA PRO A 34 2.79 -3.91 -6.43
C PRO A 34 2.91 -5.21 -7.24
N VAL A 35 1.78 -5.82 -7.59
CA VAL A 35 1.74 -7.08 -8.35
C VAL A 35 1.05 -6.79 -9.68
N GLY A 36 1.84 -6.72 -10.76
CA GLY A 36 1.41 -6.16 -12.03
C GLY A 36 0.43 -7.04 -12.80
N GLN A 37 0.42 -8.35 -12.54
CA GLN A 37 -0.40 -9.34 -13.24
C GLN A 37 -1.52 -9.85 -12.33
N THR A 38 -2.45 -8.97 -11.95
CA THR A 38 -3.66 -9.37 -11.21
C THR A 38 -4.91 -8.95 -11.97
N ASN A 39 -5.99 -9.72 -11.83
CA ASN A 39 -7.30 -9.35 -12.37
C ASN A 39 -7.85 -8.07 -11.73
N PHE A 40 -7.33 -7.66 -10.57
CA PHE A 40 -7.69 -6.42 -9.89
C PHE A 40 -7.26 -5.17 -10.68
N LEU A 41 -6.17 -5.25 -11.44
CA LEU A 41 -5.67 -4.15 -12.27
C LEU A 41 -6.26 -4.18 -13.69
N LYS A 42 -7.10 -5.16 -14.02
CA LYS A 42 -7.78 -5.22 -15.33
C LYS A 42 -8.89 -4.18 -15.38
N GLY A 43 -8.80 -3.24 -16.32
CA GLY A 43 -9.82 -2.20 -16.53
C GLY A 43 -9.74 -1.00 -15.58
N THR A 44 -8.77 -0.96 -14.66
CA THR A 44 -8.53 0.24 -13.84
C THR A 44 -7.79 1.29 -14.66
N ALA A 45 -8.24 2.55 -14.60
CA ALA A 45 -7.49 3.67 -15.17
C ALA A 45 -6.09 3.71 -14.56
N ARG A 46 -5.05 3.61 -15.41
CA ARG A 46 -3.67 3.74 -14.95
C ARG A 46 -3.42 5.18 -14.57
N ILE A 47 -3.28 5.42 -13.28
CA ILE A 47 -2.86 6.71 -12.73
C ILE A 47 -1.37 6.86 -13.07
N GLN A 48 -0.96 7.99 -13.65
CA GLN A 48 0.44 8.17 -14.09
C GLN A 48 1.40 8.10 -12.91
N ALA A 49 1.01 8.66 -11.75
CA ALA A 49 1.75 8.52 -10.50
C ALA A 49 1.93 7.06 -10.04
N ALA A 50 1.06 6.14 -10.47
CA ALA A 50 1.14 4.71 -10.14
C ALA A 50 2.01 3.90 -11.13
N GLU A 51 2.36 4.44 -12.31
CA GLU A 51 3.16 3.72 -13.30
C GLU A 51 4.57 3.38 -12.83
N ALA A 52 5.19 4.27 -12.07
CA ALA A 52 6.50 4.00 -11.46
C ALA A 52 6.43 2.78 -10.52
N PHE A 53 5.33 2.64 -9.77
CA PHE A 53 5.10 1.51 -8.88
C PHE A 53 4.77 0.22 -9.64
N TYR A 54 4.08 0.29 -10.77
CA TYR A 54 3.84 -0.88 -11.64
C TYR A 54 5.12 -1.40 -12.29
N LYS A 55 6.10 -0.55 -12.62
CA LYS A 55 7.40 -1.01 -13.16
C LYS A 55 8.22 -1.82 -12.15
N MET A 56 8.03 -1.57 -10.86
CA MET A 56 8.68 -2.29 -9.77
C MET A 56 7.88 -3.53 -9.31
N SER A 57 6.91 -3.97 -10.12
CA SER A 57 6.01 -5.02 -9.70
C SER A 57 6.66 -6.41 -9.74
N THR A 58 6.34 -7.21 -8.73
CA THR A 58 6.83 -8.60 -8.63
C THR A 58 5.84 -9.54 -9.33
N GLY A 59 6.35 -10.56 -10.01
CA GLY A 59 5.53 -11.61 -10.63
C GLY A 59 4.75 -12.41 -9.57
N PRO A 60 3.48 -12.79 -9.85
CA PRO A 60 2.64 -13.49 -8.88
C PRO A 60 3.18 -14.85 -8.45
N GLU A 61 4.01 -15.50 -9.26
CA GLU A 61 4.61 -16.82 -9.05
C GLU A 61 5.65 -16.81 -7.93
N ALA A 62 6.29 -15.67 -7.68
CA ALA A 62 7.26 -15.51 -6.60
C ALA A 62 6.60 -15.27 -5.24
N LEU A 63 5.31 -14.90 -5.19
CA LEU A 63 4.62 -14.56 -3.95
C LEU A 63 4.42 -15.76 -3.00
N PRO A 64 3.95 -16.95 -3.45
CA PRO A 64 3.66 -18.03 -2.53
C PRO A 64 4.88 -18.48 -1.71
N PRO A 65 6.07 -18.75 -2.30
CA PRO A 65 7.25 -19.10 -1.52
C PRO A 65 7.66 -18.01 -0.53
N MET A 66 7.55 -16.74 -0.93
CA MET A 66 7.84 -15.61 -0.04
C MET A 66 6.86 -15.52 1.12
N ILE A 67 5.56 -15.73 0.89
CA ILE A 67 4.52 -15.74 1.94
C ILE A 67 4.77 -16.87 2.92
N PHE A 68 4.97 -18.11 2.43
CA PHE A 68 5.23 -19.27 3.27
C PHE A 68 6.50 -19.08 4.11
N SER A 69 7.52 -18.39 3.59
CA SER A 69 8.73 -18.07 4.35
C SER A 69 8.48 -17.19 5.57
N LYS A 70 7.34 -16.49 5.67
CA LYS A 70 7.05 -15.57 6.78
C LYS A 70 6.19 -16.17 7.87
N LEU A 71 5.53 -17.30 7.60
CA LEU A 71 4.72 -18.01 8.58
C LEU A 71 5.59 -18.54 9.72
N GLY A 72 5.08 -18.46 10.95
CA GLY A 72 5.73 -18.99 12.16
C GLY A 72 6.95 -18.19 12.65
N ARG A 73 7.33 -17.10 11.97
CA ARG A 73 8.48 -16.25 12.36
C ARG A 73 8.12 -15.21 13.43
N GLY A 74 6.88 -15.21 13.92
CA GLY A 74 6.40 -14.35 14.99
C GLY A 74 6.19 -12.88 14.62
N LEU A 75 6.51 -12.47 13.38
CA LEU A 75 6.23 -11.14 12.84
C LEU A 75 4.81 -11.12 12.26
N VAL A 76 3.97 -10.24 12.80
CA VAL A 76 2.55 -10.13 12.39
C VAL A 76 2.38 -9.36 11.07
N LEU A 77 3.27 -8.41 10.78
CA LEU A 77 3.27 -7.66 9.52
C LEU A 77 4.50 -8.05 8.73
N ALA A 78 4.30 -8.56 7.50
CA ALA A 78 5.39 -8.95 6.62
C ALA A 78 5.31 -8.20 5.29
N ASP A 79 6.24 -7.27 5.12
CA ASP A 79 6.41 -6.53 3.87
C ASP A 79 7.23 -7.39 2.89
N LEU A 80 6.70 -7.59 1.67
CA LEU A 80 7.36 -8.37 0.61
C LEU A 80 7.82 -7.44 -0.51
N GLY A 81 9.13 -7.44 -0.77
CA GLY A 81 9.76 -6.63 -1.80
C GLY A 81 10.19 -5.24 -1.31
N PRO A 82 11.11 -4.60 -2.06
CA PRO A 82 11.81 -3.40 -1.60
C PRO A 82 10.88 -2.19 -1.47
N VAL A 83 9.89 -2.04 -2.36
CA VAL A 83 8.96 -0.90 -2.33
C VAL A 83 8.12 -0.92 -1.05
N ALA A 84 7.59 -2.08 -0.68
CA ALA A 84 6.81 -2.24 0.54
C ALA A 84 7.64 -1.92 1.79
N VAL A 85 8.89 -2.39 1.86
CA VAL A 85 9.81 -2.10 2.98
C VAL A 85 10.13 -0.61 3.07
N VAL A 86 10.45 0.05 1.95
CA VAL A 86 10.75 1.49 1.93
C VAL A 86 9.53 2.30 2.38
N MET A 87 8.33 1.98 1.89
CA MET A 87 7.10 2.67 2.30
C MET A 87 6.77 2.46 3.78
N ARG A 88 7.04 1.27 4.32
CA ARG A 88 6.92 1.01 5.77
C ARG A 88 7.87 1.88 6.58
N LEU A 89 9.11 2.04 6.12
CA LEU A 89 10.08 2.89 6.81
C LEU A 89 9.69 4.37 6.73
N LEU A 90 9.24 4.83 5.57
CA LEU A 90 8.76 6.21 5.38
C LEU A 90 7.60 6.56 6.33
N THR A 91 6.61 5.67 6.45
CA THR A 91 5.46 5.87 7.35
C THR A 91 5.81 5.77 8.84
N LYS A 92 6.98 5.23 9.19
CA LYS A 92 7.50 5.29 10.57
C LYS A 92 8.26 6.58 10.86
N LEU A 93 8.79 7.25 9.83
CA LEU A 93 9.59 8.46 9.96
C LEU A 93 8.75 9.73 9.82
N ILE A 94 7.65 9.67 9.07
CA ILE A 94 6.82 10.81 8.72
C ILE A 94 5.38 10.53 9.18
N ASP A 95 4.79 11.50 9.89
CA ASP A 95 3.40 11.43 10.34
C ASP A 95 2.41 11.54 9.17
N ASP A 96 1.26 10.88 9.30
CA ASP A 96 0.20 10.88 8.29
C ASP A 96 -0.31 12.31 7.99
N SER A 97 -0.31 13.21 8.98
CA SER A 97 -0.72 14.61 8.81
C SER A 97 0.25 15.37 7.90
N LEU A 98 1.56 15.08 7.99
CA LEU A 98 2.56 15.71 7.14
C LEU A 98 2.48 15.18 5.71
N PHE A 99 2.18 13.89 5.53
CA PHE A 99 1.86 13.35 4.21
C PHE A 99 0.63 14.03 3.61
N ALA A 100 -0.45 14.17 4.38
CA ALA A 100 -1.68 14.81 3.91
C ALA A 100 -1.43 16.26 3.49
N PHE A 101 -0.69 17.02 4.29
CA PHE A 101 -0.28 18.39 3.94
C PHE A 101 0.56 18.42 2.67
N GLY A 102 1.59 17.58 2.58
CA GLY A 102 2.46 17.51 1.40
C GLY A 102 1.68 17.19 0.13
N PHE A 103 0.83 16.15 0.16
CA PHE A 103 0.00 15.80 -0.99
C PHE A 103 -0.96 16.94 -1.38
N ALA A 104 -1.59 17.61 -0.43
CA ALA A 104 -2.46 18.76 -0.71
C ALA A 104 -1.69 19.94 -1.33
N PHE A 105 -0.49 20.23 -0.80
CA PHE A 105 0.36 21.31 -1.28
C PHE A 105 0.89 21.06 -2.69
N PHE A 106 1.32 19.82 -2.99
CA PHE A 106 1.88 19.47 -4.29
C PHE A 106 0.83 19.04 -5.33
N ALA A 107 -0.41 18.75 -4.93
CA ALA A 107 -1.48 18.29 -5.82
C ALA A 107 -1.66 19.15 -7.09
N PRO A 108 -1.69 20.49 -7.04
CA PRO A 108 -1.88 21.32 -8.24
C PRO A 108 -0.78 21.17 -9.31
N TRP A 109 0.41 20.69 -8.93
CA TRP A 109 1.51 20.44 -9.87
C TRP A 109 1.51 19.01 -10.43
N MET A 110 0.68 18.12 -9.92
CA MET A 110 0.59 16.75 -10.42
C MET A 110 -0.21 16.69 -11.74
N PRO A 111 0.30 16.00 -12.78
CA PRO A 111 -0.42 15.83 -14.05
C PRO A 111 -1.81 15.22 -13.88
N ASP A 112 -1.91 14.18 -13.04
CA ASP A 112 -3.16 13.49 -12.73
C ASP A 112 -4.20 14.46 -12.12
N TYR A 113 -3.78 15.34 -11.20
CA TYR A 113 -4.70 16.31 -10.58
C TYR A 113 -5.22 17.32 -11.59
N ARG A 114 -4.37 17.84 -12.49
CA ARG A 114 -4.78 18.79 -13.53
C ARG A 114 -5.75 18.16 -14.53
N GLU A 115 -5.50 16.91 -14.93
CA GLU A 115 -6.37 16.19 -15.85
C GLU A 115 -7.76 15.94 -15.22
N HIS A 116 -7.82 15.59 -13.93
CA HIS A 116 -9.08 15.36 -13.25
C HIS A 116 -9.80 16.65 -12.83
N ALA A 117 -9.09 17.68 -12.39
CA ALA A 117 -9.67 18.98 -12.04
C ALA A 117 -10.27 19.69 -13.25
N SER A 118 -9.60 19.63 -14.41
CA SER A 118 -10.13 20.17 -15.67
C SER A 118 -11.38 19.44 -16.14
N ARG A 119 -11.43 18.10 -16.03
CA ARG A 119 -12.64 17.29 -16.29
C ARG A 119 -13.79 17.60 -15.32
N ALA A 120 -13.48 17.95 -14.08
CA ALA A 120 -14.47 18.29 -13.06
C ALA A 120 -14.95 19.75 -13.12
N GLY A 121 -14.42 20.58 -14.03
CA GLY A 121 -14.77 22.00 -14.13
C GLY A 121 -14.25 22.86 -12.97
N LEU A 122 -13.36 22.32 -12.14
CA LEU A 122 -12.75 23.04 -11.02
C LEU A 122 -11.58 23.87 -11.55
N LYS A 123 -11.76 25.19 -11.64
CA LYS A 123 -10.64 26.12 -11.88
C LYS A 123 -9.78 26.14 -10.63
N GLY A 124 -8.52 25.69 -10.76
CA GLY A 124 -7.56 25.73 -9.66
C GLY A 124 -7.38 27.16 -9.18
N HIS A 125 -7.91 27.46 -8.01
CA HIS A 125 -7.56 28.68 -7.28
C HIS A 125 -6.25 28.40 -6.55
N LEU A 126 -5.17 28.99 -7.07
CA LEU A 126 -4.08 29.48 -6.22
C LEU A 126 -4.42 30.92 -5.87
#